data_AF-A0AAD6NK43-F1
#
_entry.id   AF-A0AAD6NK43-F1
#
_cell.length_a   1.000
_cell.length_b   1.000
_cell.length_c   1.000
_cell.angle_alpha   90.00
_cell.angle_beta   90.00
_cell.angle_gamma   90.00
#
_symmetry.space_group_name_H-M   'P 1'
#
loop_
_entity.id
_entity.type
_entity.pdbx_description
1 polymer ?
#
loop_
_entity_poly.entity_id
_entity_poly.type
_entity_poly.pdbx_seq_one_letter_code
_entity_poly.pdbx_strand_id
1 'polypeptide(L)'
;MSISPLHRSILFSRLPFLPASRPAVLPAAHNAVQSLLPAMQSRTFAKKRKKPQKDPKLKTIDYAFAHPLTPRAFKWSYMRNLRHWTIQQAWLLFKHKVKRERERELERQYNKIHEACEELKRVDERLFRIATDRKGVGTFPIDMRIPTDTPPRGGFNEDWRRPKERVVKKGQKK
;
A
#
# COMPACT_ATOMS: atom_id res chain seq x y z
N MET A 1 28.81 -36.55 -4.73
CA MET A 1 29.05 -35.20 -4.21
C MET A 1 28.21 -35.01 -2.96
N SER A 2 28.85 -34.88 -1.80
CA SER A 2 28.24 -34.90 -0.46
C SER A 2 27.46 -33.61 -0.17
N ILE A 3 26.20 -33.73 0.22
CA ILE A 3 25.39 -32.60 0.72
C ILE A 3 25.54 -32.57 2.23
N SER A 4 26.31 -31.61 2.73
CA SER A 4 26.44 -31.28 4.14
C SER A 4 25.19 -30.53 4.64
N PRO A 5 24.63 -30.86 5.82
CA PRO A 5 23.54 -30.11 6.42
C PRO A 5 24.12 -29.04 7.33
N LEU A 6 24.29 -27.81 6.81
CA LEU A 6 24.57 -26.68 7.69
C LEU A 6 23.28 -26.26 8.39
N HIS A 7 23.17 -26.76 9.63
CA HIS A 7 22.34 -26.25 10.71
C HIS A 7 22.46 -24.71 10.76
N ARG A 8 21.48 -23.99 10.23
CA ARG A 8 21.43 -22.52 10.33
C ARG A 8 20.83 -22.18 11.69
N SER A 9 21.70 -21.95 12.65
CA SER A 9 21.40 -21.32 13.93
C SER A 9 20.62 -20.03 13.70
N ILE A 10 19.40 -19.98 14.24
CA ILE A 10 18.58 -18.77 14.28
C ILE A 10 19.18 -17.87 15.35
N LEU A 11 20.21 -17.10 14.98
CA LEU A 11 20.59 -15.92 15.75
C LEU A 11 19.50 -14.88 15.55
N PHE A 12 18.66 -14.72 16.57
CA PHE A 12 17.85 -13.52 16.75
C PHE A 12 18.79 -12.31 16.73
N SER A 13 18.91 -11.64 15.59
CA SER A 13 19.54 -10.33 15.51
C SER A 13 18.68 -9.34 16.31
N ARG A 14 19.06 -9.14 17.57
CA ARG A 14 18.71 -7.95 18.34
C ARG A 14 19.22 -6.75 17.55
N LEU A 15 18.34 -6.04 16.86
CA LEU A 15 18.61 -4.66 16.48
C LEU A 15 18.74 -3.84 17.77
N PRO A 16 19.81 -3.06 17.96
CA PRO A 16 19.92 -2.18 19.10
C PRO A 16 18.87 -1.07 18.97
N PHE A 17 17.90 -1.08 19.89
CA PHE A 17 16.97 0.03 20.08
C PHE A 17 17.77 1.20 20.67
N LEU A 18 18.12 2.17 19.83
CA LEU A 18 18.68 3.46 20.25
C LEU A 18 17.62 4.22 21.06
N PRO A 19 17.88 4.60 22.33
CA PRO A 19 16.98 5.50 23.04
C PRO A 19 17.13 6.90 22.43
N ALA A 20 16.02 7.43 21.91
CA ALA A 20 15.93 8.85 21.55
C ALA A 20 16.10 9.68 22.82
N SER A 21 17.29 10.27 22.98
CA SER A 21 17.58 11.34 23.93
C SER A 21 16.58 12.47 23.73
N ARG A 22 15.66 12.60 24.68
CA ARG A 22 14.74 13.73 24.75
C ARG A 22 15.33 14.69 25.78
N PRO A 23 15.68 15.94 25.43
CA PRO A 23 16.31 16.84 26.39
C PRO A 23 15.33 17.18 27.51
N ALA A 24 15.73 16.91 28.74
CA ALA A 24 15.05 17.34 29.94
C ALA A 24 15.21 18.86 30.06
N VAL A 25 14.14 19.61 29.81
CA VAL A 25 14.08 21.03 30.11
C VAL A 25 13.88 21.15 31.63
N LEU A 26 14.90 21.63 32.33
CA LEU A 26 14.83 22.06 33.72
C LEU A 26 13.89 23.28 33.83
N PRO A 27 12.89 23.30 34.73
CA PRO A 27 12.20 24.54 35.02
C PRO A 27 13.12 25.43 35.87
N ALA A 28 13.37 26.64 35.37
CA ALA A 28 14.13 27.68 36.05
C ALA A 28 13.50 28.01 37.42
N ALA A 29 14.31 27.89 38.46
CA ALA A 29 14.02 28.38 39.79
C ALA A 29 13.81 29.90 39.75
N HIS A 30 12.59 30.34 40.03
CA HIS A 30 12.37 31.68 40.54
C HIS A 30 11.32 31.62 41.66
N ASN A 31 11.72 32.25 42.76
CA ASN A 31 10.93 32.67 43.92
C ASN A 31 10.69 31.61 45.00
N ALA A 32 11.73 31.44 45.82
CA ALA A 32 11.56 31.16 47.23
C ALA A 32 11.06 32.43 47.95
N VAL A 33 10.39 32.21 49.10
CA VAL A 33 9.90 33.16 50.10
C VAL A 33 8.47 33.69 49.90
N GLN A 34 7.49 32.91 50.40
CA GLN A 34 6.44 33.46 51.27
C GLN A 34 5.73 32.37 52.09
N SER A 35 5.68 32.65 53.41
CA SER A 35 4.76 32.21 54.48
C SER A 35 4.63 30.72 54.87
N LEU A 36 5.23 30.42 56.03
CA LEU A 36 4.80 29.39 56.97
C LEU A 36 3.45 29.79 57.61
N LEU A 37 2.34 29.31 57.07
CA LEU A 37 1.01 29.27 57.72
C LEU A 37 0.30 27.97 57.27
N PRO A 38 -0.38 27.23 58.18
CA PRO A 38 -1.22 26.12 57.77
C PRO A 38 -2.51 26.67 57.16
N ALA A 39 -2.52 26.90 55.86
CA ALA A 39 -3.72 27.25 55.13
C ALA A 39 -4.62 26.01 54.99
N MET A 40 -5.46 25.77 56.00
CA MET A 40 -6.72 25.05 55.81
C MET A 40 -7.62 25.89 54.90
N GLN A 41 -7.38 25.79 53.58
CA GLN A 41 -8.35 26.23 52.59
C GLN A 41 -9.06 24.98 52.08
N SER A 42 -10.33 24.88 52.46
CA SER A 42 -11.29 24.01 51.78
C SER A 42 -11.09 24.14 50.29
N ARG A 43 -11.05 23.01 49.57
CA ARG A 43 -11.16 23.00 48.11
C ARG A 43 -12.52 23.61 47.75
N THR A 44 -12.57 24.93 47.66
CA THR A 44 -13.68 25.61 47.01
C THR A 44 -13.77 25.02 45.61
N PHE A 45 -15.00 24.72 45.20
CA PHE A 45 -15.33 24.18 43.89
C PHE A 45 -14.92 25.20 42.81
N ALA A 46 -13.64 25.25 42.46
CA ALA A 46 -13.14 26.02 41.33
C ALA A 46 -13.78 25.42 40.07
N LYS A 47 -14.75 26.14 39.50
CA LYS A 47 -15.44 25.76 38.25
C LYS A 47 -14.38 25.37 37.21
N LYS A 48 -14.39 24.09 36.81
CA LYS A 48 -13.54 23.53 35.76
C LYS A 48 -13.68 24.41 34.51
N ARG A 49 -12.67 25.21 34.17
CA ARG A 49 -12.69 26.09 32.99
C ARG A 49 -12.93 25.21 31.75
N LYS A 50 -13.97 25.52 30.96
CA LYS A 50 -14.24 24.83 29.69
C LYS A 50 -13.01 25.00 28.79
N LYS A 51 -12.46 23.89 28.29
CA LYS A 51 -11.37 23.96 27.28
C LYS A 51 -11.90 24.73 26.06
N PRO A 52 -11.07 25.54 25.38
CA PRO A 52 -11.49 26.21 24.17
C PRO A 52 -11.97 25.17 23.15
N GLN A 53 -13.08 25.48 22.48
CA GLN A 53 -13.65 24.60 21.45
C GLN A 53 -12.65 24.52 20.29
N LYS A 54 -11.87 23.44 20.24
CA LYS A 54 -10.95 23.19 19.12
C LYS A 54 -11.76 23.02 17.83
N ASP A 55 -11.25 23.58 16.73
CA ASP A 55 -11.90 23.51 15.42
C ASP A 55 -12.21 22.06 15.02
N PRO A 56 -13.39 21.80 14.43
CA PRO A 56 -13.78 20.44 14.05
C PRO A 56 -12.81 19.83 13.03
N LYS A 57 -12.26 20.66 12.12
CA LYS A 57 -11.25 20.21 11.15
C LYS A 57 -9.98 19.72 11.85
N LEU A 58 -9.49 20.48 12.83
CA LEU A 58 -8.31 20.09 13.60
C LEU A 58 -8.60 18.84 14.44
N LYS A 59 -9.81 18.69 14.99
CA LYS A 59 -10.22 17.45 15.67
C LYS A 59 -10.24 16.23 14.74
N THR A 60 -10.76 16.37 13.52
CA THR A 60 -10.75 15.28 12.52
C THR A 60 -9.32 14.90 12.14
N ILE A 61 -8.46 15.90 11.93
CA ILE A 61 -7.03 15.72 11.67
C ILE A 61 -6.35 15.01 12.85
N ASP A 62 -6.51 15.53 14.07
CA ASP A 62 -5.94 14.94 15.28
C ASP A 62 -6.40 13.49 15.47
N TYR A 63 -7.68 13.22 15.21
CA TYR A 63 -8.27 11.90 15.34
C TYR A 63 -7.75 10.92 14.28
N ALA A 64 -7.52 11.38 13.06
CA ALA A 64 -6.92 10.59 11.99
C ALA A 64 -5.44 10.25 12.28
N PHE A 65 -4.67 11.20 12.85
CA PHE A 65 -3.26 11.00 13.18
C PHE A 65 -3.03 10.24 14.49
N ALA A 66 -3.86 10.46 15.49
CA ALA A 66 -3.72 9.88 16.83
C ALA A 66 -5.08 9.40 17.33
N HIS A 67 -5.53 8.27 16.77
CA HIS A 67 -6.80 7.69 17.17
C HIS A 67 -6.71 7.12 18.61
N PRO A 68 -7.52 7.61 19.57
CA PRO A 68 -7.40 7.20 20.97
C PRO A 68 -7.80 5.74 21.23
N LEU A 69 -8.48 5.07 20.29
CA LEU A 69 -8.76 3.64 20.36
C LEU A 69 -7.79 2.82 19.51
N THR A 70 -6.62 3.36 19.12
CA THR A 70 -5.57 2.52 18.56
C THR A 70 -5.20 1.44 19.57
N PRO A 71 -5.43 0.15 19.26
CA PRO A 71 -5.12 -0.90 20.21
C PRO A 71 -3.61 -0.98 20.40
N ARG A 72 -3.19 -1.29 21.63
CA ARG A 72 -1.80 -1.63 21.89
C ARG A 72 -1.39 -2.83 21.03
N ALA A 73 -0.12 -2.86 20.60
CA ALA A 73 0.44 -4.01 19.90
C ALA A 73 0.10 -5.31 20.63
N PHE A 74 -0.47 -6.26 19.87
CA PHE A 74 -0.94 -7.52 20.42
C PHE A 74 0.25 -8.41 20.81
N LYS A 75 0.20 -9.00 22.01
CA LYS A 75 1.25 -9.88 22.52
C LYS A 75 0.89 -11.34 22.23
N TRP A 76 1.69 -12.01 21.40
CA TRP A 76 1.52 -13.44 21.13
C TRP A 76 2.19 -14.32 22.19
N SER A 77 1.55 -15.43 22.54
CA SER A 77 2.21 -16.55 23.21
C SER A 77 3.21 -17.23 22.26
N TYR A 78 4.18 -17.96 22.81
CA TYR A 78 5.23 -18.59 22.01
C TYR A 78 4.68 -19.52 20.92
N MET A 79 3.78 -20.45 21.26
CA MET A 79 3.17 -21.38 20.30
C MET A 79 2.33 -20.66 19.23
N ARG A 80 1.67 -19.55 19.59
CA ARG A 80 0.93 -18.71 18.62
C ARG A 80 1.88 -17.99 17.67
N ASN A 81 3.00 -17.48 18.18
CA ASN A 81 4.03 -16.81 17.38
C ASN A 81 4.62 -17.77 16.35
N LEU A 82 5.01 -18.98 16.76
CA LEU A 82 5.51 -20.02 15.85
C LEU A 82 4.50 -20.34 14.74
N ARG A 83 3.22 -20.57 15.10
CA ARG A 83 2.17 -20.84 14.11
C ARG A 83 2.00 -19.69 13.12
N HIS A 84 1.97 -18.45 13.62
CA HIS A 84 1.87 -17.27 12.77
C HIS A 84 3.07 -17.16 11.82
N TRP A 85 4.28 -17.39 12.34
CA TRP A 85 5.50 -17.38 11.55
C TRP A 85 5.47 -18.44 10.45
N THR A 86 5.10 -19.68 10.75
CA THR A 86 5.00 -20.77 9.76
C THR A 86 4.00 -20.45 8.66
N ILE A 87 2.80 -19.97 9.02
CA ILE A 87 1.78 -19.57 8.03
C ILE A 87 2.31 -18.45 7.14
N GLN A 88 2.98 -17.45 7.73
CA GLN A 88 3.56 -16.34 6.97
C GLN A 88 4.66 -16.81 6.01
N GLN A 89 5.54 -17.71 6.44
CA GLN A 89 6.58 -18.27 5.56
C GLN A 89 5.97 -19.08 4.41
N ALA A 90 4.96 -19.91 4.70
CA ALA A 90 4.25 -20.67 3.66
C ALA A 90 3.59 -19.73 2.63
N TRP A 91 2.98 -18.64 3.09
CA TRP A 91 2.40 -17.61 2.21
C TRP A 91 3.45 -16.90 1.36
N LEU A 92 4.60 -16.53 1.93
CA LEU A 92 5.71 -15.93 1.18
C LEU A 92 6.22 -16.90 0.11
N LEU A 93 6.42 -18.17 0.45
CA LEU A 93 6.83 -19.20 -0.49
C LEU A 93 5.83 -19.37 -1.63
N PHE A 94 4.52 -19.40 -1.31
CA PHE A 94 3.46 -19.42 -2.30
C PHE A 94 3.54 -18.20 -3.25
N LYS A 95 3.63 -16.98 -2.72
CA LYS A 95 3.76 -15.77 -3.54
C LYS A 95 4.99 -15.80 -4.44
N HIS A 96 6.13 -16.30 -3.94
CA HIS A 96 7.34 -16.47 -4.75
C HIS A 96 7.12 -17.47 -5.89
N LYS A 97 6.40 -18.57 -5.66
CA LYS A 97 6.03 -19.53 -6.71
C LYS A 97 5.14 -18.88 -7.77
N VAL A 98 4.07 -18.20 -7.36
CA VAL A 98 3.14 -17.51 -8.26
C VAL A 98 3.86 -16.45 -9.09
N LYS A 99 4.74 -15.65 -8.49
CA LYS A 99 5.54 -14.65 -9.20
C LYS A 99 6.45 -15.31 -10.25
N ARG A 100 7.18 -16.36 -9.86
CA ARG A 100 8.07 -17.10 -10.77
C ARG A 100 7.32 -17.75 -11.93
N GLU A 101 6.11 -18.25 -11.68
CA GLU A 101 5.25 -18.81 -12.73
C GLU A 101 4.80 -17.75 -13.72
N ARG A 102 4.38 -16.58 -13.23
CA ARG A 102 4.04 -15.44 -14.09
C ARG A 102 5.23 -14.97 -14.93
N GLU A 103 6.41 -14.86 -14.33
CA GLU A 103 7.63 -14.47 -15.05
C GLU A 103 8.00 -15.48 -16.14
N ARG A 104 7.99 -16.77 -15.83
CA ARG A 104 8.21 -17.83 -16.83
C ARG A 104 7.19 -17.80 -17.97
N GLU A 105 5.94 -17.48 -17.68
CA GLU A 105 4.91 -17.37 -18.71
C GLU A 105 5.13 -16.15 -19.62
N LEU A 106 5.50 -15.00 -19.03
CA LEU A 106 5.86 -13.81 -19.80
C LEU A 106 7.09 -14.07 -20.69
N GLU A 107 8.10 -14.79 -20.17
CA GLU A 107 9.27 -15.21 -20.95
C GLU A 107 8.86 -16.11 -22.13
N ARG A 108 7.95 -17.06 -21.93
CA ARG A 108 7.42 -17.91 -23.03
C ARG A 108 6.71 -17.08 -24.08
N GLN A 109 5.82 -16.18 -23.67
CA GLN A 109 5.08 -15.30 -24.59
C GLN A 109 6.04 -14.41 -25.39
N TYR A 110 7.03 -13.82 -24.72
CA TYR A 110 8.07 -13.03 -25.36
C TYR A 110 8.86 -13.85 -26.38
N ASN A 111 9.34 -15.03 -26.00
CA ASN A 111 10.12 -15.89 -26.89
C ASN A 111 9.32 -16.29 -28.13
N LYS A 112 8.00 -16.54 -27.98
CA LYS A 112 7.12 -16.86 -29.11
C LYS A 112 6.89 -15.67 -30.04
N ILE A 113 6.68 -14.47 -29.48
CA ILE A 113 6.58 -13.24 -30.27
C ILE A 113 7.89 -13.00 -31.02
N HIS A 114 9.03 -13.18 -30.34
CA HIS A 114 10.35 -13.00 -30.93
C HIS A 114 10.59 -13.97 -32.09
N GLU A 115 10.33 -15.27 -31.90
CA GLU A 115 10.43 -16.31 -32.94
C GLU A 115 9.58 -15.94 -34.17
N ALA A 116 8.31 -15.56 -33.96
CA ALA A 116 7.42 -15.17 -35.06
C ALA A 116 7.91 -13.91 -35.81
N CYS A 117 8.46 -12.92 -35.08
CA CYS A 117 9.02 -11.73 -35.68
C CYS A 117 10.31 -12.01 -36.48
N GLU A 118 11.16 -12.90 -36.01
CA GLU A 118 12.36 -13.34 -36.74
C GLU A 118 11.97 -14.08 -38.02
N GLU A 119 10.96 -14.96 -37.99
CA GLU A 119 10.44 -15.60 -39.20
C GLU A 119 9.84 -14.57 -40.18
N LEU A 120 9.04 -13.62 -39.70
CA LEU A 120 8.48 -12.57 -40.55
C LEU A 120 9.57 -11.73 -41.23
N LYS A 121 10.66 -11.43 -40.50
CA LYS A 121 11.80 -10.69 -41.03
C LYS A 121 12.54 -11.45 -42.14
N ARG A 122 12.60 -12.78 -42.05
CA ARG A 122 13.17 -13.63 -43.11
C ARG A 122 12.30 -13.66 -44.37
N VAL A 123 10.98 -13.62 -44.21
CA VAL A 123 10.03 -13.70 -45.33
C VAL A 123 9.83 -12.33 -46.00
N ASP A 124 9.52 -11.28 -45.24
CA ASP A 124 9.27 -9.93 -45.76
C ASP A 124 9.67 -8.82 -44.75
N GLU A 125 10.73 -8.10 -45.07
CA GLU A 125 11.25 -6.99 -44.27
C GLU A 125 10.27 -5.80 -44.17
N ARG A 126 9.45 -5.55 -45.20
CA ARG A 126 8.50 -4.44 -45.22
C ARG A 126 7.41 -4.64 -44.17
N LEU A 127 6.87 -5.87 -44.08
CA LEU A 127 5.84 -6.22 -43.09
C LEU A 127 6.40 -6.20 -41.67
N PHE A 128 7.63 -6.68 -41.47
CA PHE A 128 8.31 -6.59 -40.18
C PHE A 128 8.42 -5.15 -39.68
N ARG A 129 8.80 -4.21 -40.55
CA ARG A 129 8.88 -2.78 -40.22
C ARG A 129 7.52 -2.22 -39.79
N ILE A 130 6.44 -2.55 -40.51
CA ILE A 130 5.08 -2.10 -40.16
C ILE A 130 4.61 -2.70 -38.83
N ALA A 131 4.88 -3.98 -38.58
CA ALA A 131 4.50 -4.65 -37.34
C ALA A 131 5.22 -4.08 -36.09
N THR A 132 6.46 -3.62 -36.27
CA THR A 132 7.29 -3.07 -35.19
C THR A 132 7.07 -1.55 -34.98
N ASP A 133 6.32 -0.89 -35.87
CA ASP A 133 6.00 0.54 -35.73
C ASP A 133 5.14 0.79 -34.47
N ARG A 134 5.56 1.74 -33.62
CA ARG A 134 4.89 2.07 -32.35
C ARG A 134 3.71 3.06 -32.49
N LYS A 135 3.14 3.20 -33.68
CA LYS A 135 2.09 4.20 -33.97
C LYS A 135 0.78 3.82 -33.26
N GLY A 136 0.24 4.73 -32.45
CA GLY A 136 -1.07 4.53 -31.79
C GLY A 136 -1.10 3.53 -30.63
N VAL A 137 0.07 3.10 -30.13
CA VAL A 137 0.17 2.12 -29.04
C VAL A 137 0.12 2.83 -27.68
N GLY A 138 -0.63 2.30 -26.71
CA GLY A 138 -0.51 2.71 -25.30
C GLY A 138 -1.82 2.84 -24.51
N THR A 139 -2.98 2.81 -25.17
CA THR A 139 -4.27 2.96 -24.50
C THR A 139 -5.09 1.68 -24.60
N PHE A 140 -5.48 1.12 -23.46
CA PHE A 140 -6.48 0.08 -23.42
C PHE A 140 -7.87 0.68 -23.68
N PRO A 141 -8.77 -0.02 -24.41
CA PRO A 141 -10.14 0.45 -24.60
C PRO A 141 -10.84 0.67 -23.26
N ILE A 142 -11.56 1.79 -23.12
CA ILE A 142 -12.28 2.14 -21.89
C ILE A 142 -13.39 1.13 -21.53
N ASP A 143 -13.91 0.42 -22.53
CA ASP A 143 -14.94 -0.61 -22.34
C ASP A 143 -14.40 -1.91 -21.73
N MET A 144 -13.07 -2.10 -21.69
CA MET A 144 -12.46 -3.30 -21.13
C MET A 144 -12.59 -3.30 -19.60
N ARG A 145 -13.30 -4.28 -19.06
CA ARG A 145 -13.63 -4.35 -17.63
C ARG A 145 -12.59 -5.14 -16.83
N ILE A 146 -12.39 -4.73 -15.58
CA ILE A 146 -11.64 -5.49 -14.57
C ILE A 146 -12.53 -6.64 -14.07
N PRO A 147 -11.98 -7.85 -13.84
CA PRO A 147 -12.73 -8.96 -13.25
C PRO A 147 -13.39 -8.60 -11.92
N THR A 148 -14.59 -9.12 -11.68
CA THR A 148 -15.39 -8.92 -10.45
C THR A 148 -15.73 -10.27 -9.83
N ASP A 149 -15.96 -10.31 -8.51
CA ASP A 149 -16.22 -11.57 -7.79
C ASP A 149 -17.52 -12.26 -8.20
N THR A 150 -18.55 -11.50 -8.57
CA THR A 150 -19.84 -12.01 -9.06
C THR A 150 -20.13 -11.41 -10.43
N PRO A 151 -20.49 -12.21 -11.46
CA PRO A 151 -20.77 -11.69 -12.78
C PRO A 151 -21.99 -10.75 -12.76
N PRO A 152 -22.06 -9.78 -13.69
CA PRO A 152 -23.23 -8.91 -13.80
C PRO A 152 -24.45 -9.72 -14.25
N ARG A 153 -25.65 -9.30 -13.83
CA ARG A 153 -26.92 -9.97 -14.19
C ARG A 153 -27.13 -10.08 -15.70
N GLY A 154 -26.67 -9.09 -16.46
CA GLY A 154 -26.76 -9.06 -17.92
C GLY A 154 -25.63 -9.79 -18.67
N GLY A 155 -24.70 -10.46 -17.97
CA GLY A 155 -23.63 -11.24 -18.59
C GLY A 155 -22.82 -10.47 -19.64
N PHE A 156 -22.66 -11.08 -20.82
CA PHE A 156 -22.01 -10.49 -21.99
C PHE A 156 -23.04 -9.78 -22.89
N ASN A 157 -22.65 -8.67 -23.52
CA ASN A 157 -23.54 -7.90 -24.39
C ASN A 157 -23.43 -8.38 -25.85
N GLU A 158 -24.37 -9.21 -26.29
CA GLU A 158 -24.46 -9.70 -27.68
C GLU A 158 -24.90 -8.61 -28.67
N ASP A 159 -25.67 -7.63 -28.20
CA ASP A 159 -26.21 -6.53 -29.00
C ASP A 159 -25.22 -5.38 -29.23
N TRP A 160 -23.94 -5.59 -28.94
CA TRP A 160 -22.93 -4.55 -29.10
C TRP A 160 -22.88 -4.02 -30.54
N ARG A 161 -22.86 -2.69 -30.67
CA ARG A 161 -22.75 -1.97 -31.96
C ARG A 161 -21.76 -0.83 -31.80
N ARG A 162 -20.95 -0.58 -32.85
CA ARG A 162 -20.04 0.58 -32.89
C ARG A 162 -20.87 1.88 -32.70
N PRO A 163 -20.58 2.70 -31.68
CA PRO A 163 -21.23 4.00 -31.53
C PRO A 163 -21.02 4.86 -32.78
N LYS A 164 -22.09 5.50 -33.28
CA LYS A 164 -21.96 6.46 -34.39
C LYS A 164 -21.11 7.65 -33.91
N GLU A 165 -20.06 7.99 -34.64
CA GLU A 165 -19.19 9.12 -34.31
C GLU A 165 -20.03 10.40 -34.21
N ARG A 166 -19.90 11.14 -33.10
CA ARG A 166 -20.48 12.47 -33.01
C ARG A 166 -19.65 13.39 -33.90
N VAL A 167 -20.14 13.66 -35.11
CA VAL A 167 -19.59 14.71 -35.98
C VAL A 167 -19.83 16.05 -35.28
N VAL A 168 -18.80 16.57 -34.61
CA VAL A 168 -18.84 17.93 -34.05
C VAL A 168 -18.86 18.89 -35.23
N LYS A 169 -20.03 19.41 -35.59
CA LYS A 169 -20.16 20.49 -36.58
C LYS A 169 -19.43 21.71 -36.03
N LYS A 170 -18.19 21.94 -36.48
CA LYS A 170 -17.48 23.20 -36.21
C LYS A 170 -18.34 24.34 -36.75
N GLY A 171 -18.68 25.28 -35.87
CA GLY A 171 -19.68 26.30 -36.11
C GLY A 171 -19.45 27.11 -37.38
N GLN A 172 -20.51 27.27 -38.17
CA GLN A 172 -20.62 28.34 -39.15
C GLN A 172 -20.64 29.66 -38.39
N LYS A 173 -19.57 30.46 -38.48
CA LYS A 173 -19.65 31.89 -38.15
C LYS A 173 -20.57 32.53 -39.20
N LYS A 174 -21.68 33.10 -38.74
CA LYS A 174 -22.45 34.10 -39.50
C LYS A 174 -21.69 35.41 -39.52
#